data_AF-A0AAN5DIA1-F1
#
_entry.id   AF-A0AAN5DIA1-F1
#
_cell.length_a   1.000
_cell.length_b   1.000
_cell.length_c   1.000
_cell.angle_alpha   90.00
_cell.angle_beta   90.00
_cell.angle_gamma   90.00
#
_symmetry.space_group_name_H-M   'P 1'
#
loop_
_entity.id
_entity.type
_entity.pdbx_description
1 polymer ?
#
loop_
_entity_poly.entity_id
_entity_poly.type
_entity_poly.pdbx_seq_one_letter_code
_entity_poly.pdbx_strand_id
1 'polypeptide(L)'
;ETVQRSHAVMKELGCEGSAHQIMDCLRPIDTETILSTAFRVHGTDVASGKGPFGITMAGELFPITNQHELRESKVPVRLMIGTTLNELRNMTSVTKNVNRVLGIVNDEECFEKYTRDVDSGKFDPGYDETSQDIILTAHIFAKYQAEIGGEAYLYEYDYPVHSQHTDDAYFVLGFHQFEMDENEKWMSRVYPRYFSNFIRGERLASDWSPVKPNIMNYYSINRSIAEDNYPHTKFGYQSNLVQYYDNLVKYDNLIVKMKKQVLSAQIAYKSLNFNGDFQDFLESLIMVDAVIFFCFLVGIVCFLCCICKCFTRIVCCCFRSRRECEHDPLIVYQYR
;
A
#
# COMPACT_ATOMS: atom_id res chain seq x y z
N GLU A 1 7.86 -10.25 -5.54
CA GLU A 1 8.14 -8.91 -6.09
C GLU A 1 9.64 -8.65 -6.31
N THR A 2 10.51 -8.69 -5.31
CA THR A 2 11.96 -8.37 -5.49
C THR A 2 12.68 -9.25 -6.52
N VAL A 3 12.43 -10.57 -6.53
CA VAL A 3 13.00 -11.48 -7.55
C VAL A 3 12.51 -11.12 -8.96
N GLN A 4 11.25 -10.75 -9.11
CA GLN A 4 10.68 -10.35 -10.40
C GLN A 4 11.31 -9.03 -10.89
N ARG A 5 11.61 -8.10 -9.98
CA ARG A 5 12.33 -6.86 -10.31
C ARG A 5 13.73 -7.16 -10.85
N SER A 6 14.52 -7.95 -10.13
CA SER A 6 15.86 -8.34 -10.58
C SER A 6 15.82 -9.06 -11.94
N HIS A 7 14.86 -9.97 -12.14
CA HIS A 7 14.69 -10.66 -13.42
C HIS A 7 14.36 -9.72 -14.59
N ALA A 8 13.61 -8.64 -14.34
CA ALA A 8 13.31 -7.65 -15.38
C ALA A 8 14.57 -6.91 -15.84
N VAL A 9 15.46 -6.54 -14.90
CA VAL A 9 16.76 -5.93 -15.22
C VAL A 9 17.66 -6.92 -15.97
N MET A 10 17.74 -8.16 -15.49
CA MET A 10 18.55 -9.21 -16.11
C MET A 10 18.11 -9.49 -17.55
N LYS A 11 16.78 -9.55 -17.78
CA LYS A 11 16.20 -9.71 -19.11
C LYS A 11 16.57 -8.55 -20.05
N GLU A 12 16.51 -7.31 -19.56
CA GLU A 12 16.89 -6.12 -20.33
C GLU A 12 18.39 -6.12 -20.68
N LEU A 13 19.23 -6.73 -19.85
CA LEU A 13 20.66 -6.96 -20.12
C LEU A 13 20.94 -8.17 -21.01
N GLY A 14 19.91 -8.90 -21.45
CA GLY A 14 20.05 -10.13 -22.23
C GLY A 14 20.56 -11.34 -21.43
N CYS A 15 20.52 -11.27 -20.10
CA CYS A 15 20.90 -12.35 -19.21
C CYS A 15 19.67 -13.15 -18.79
N GLU A 16 19.43 -14.29 -19.43
CA GLU A 16 18.33 -15.21 -19.12
C GLU A 16 18.86 -16.61 -18.79
N GLY A 17 18.12 -17.36 -17.96
CA GLY A 17 18.43 -18.74 -17.63
C GLY A 17 18.30 -19.04 -16.13
N SER A 18 19.01 -20.08 -15.69
CA SER A 18 19.17 -20.38 -14.27
C SER A 18 19.93 -19.26 -13.54
N ALA A 19 19.82 -19.21 -12.21
CA ALA A 19 20.55 -18.24 -11.39
C ALA A 19 22.06 -18.24 -11.70
N HIS A 20 22.67 -19.41 -11.91
CA HIS A 20 24.08 -19.52 -12.25
C HIS A 20 24.40 -18.89 -13.61
N GLN A 21 23.60 -19.20 -14.64
CA GLN A 21 23.77 -18.64 -15.98
C GLN A 21 23.59 -17.12 -16.01
N ILE A 22 22.60 -16.61 -15.26
CA ILE A 22 22.39 -15.18 -15.09
C ILE A 22 23.62 -14.54 -14.44
N MET A 23 24.14 -15.12 -13.36
CA MET A 23 25.31 -14.56 -12.67
C MET A 23 26.58 -14.58 -13.54
N ASP A 24 26.80 -15.66 -14.31
CA ASP A 24 27.92 -15.73 -15.25
C ASP A 24 27.79 -14.72 -16.40
N CYS A 25 26.56 -14.46 -16.87
CA CYS A 25 26.27 -13.43 -17.87
C CYS A 25 26.45 -12.01 -17.33
N LEU A 26 26.07 -11.76 -16.07
CA LEU A 26 26.21 -10.44 -15.43
C LEU A 26 27.66 -10.12 -15.06
N ARG A 27 28.49 -11.13 -14.73
CA ARG A 27 29.88 -10.95 -14.27
C ARG A 27 30.76 -10.07 -15.18
N PRO A 28 30.71 -10.18 -16.52
CA PRO A 28 31.47 -9.30 -17.41
C PRO A 28 30.85 -7.91 -17.64
N ILE A 29 29.62 -7.66 -17.20
CA ILE A 29 28.93 -6.38 -17.40
C ILE A 29 29.38 -5.39 -16.33
N ASP A 30 29.74 -4.18 -16.73
CA ASP A 30 30.17 -3.13 -15.80
C ASP A 30 29.01 -2.61 -14.94
N THR A 31 29.35 -2.07 -13.77
CA THR A 31 28.39 -1.59 -12.78
C THR A 31 27.52 -0.43 -13.30
N GLU A 32 28.06 0.46 -14.12
CA GLU A 32 27.32 1.61 -14.65
C GLU A 32 26.22 1.16 -15.63
N THR A 33 26.54 0.18 -16.48
CA THR A 33 25.56 -0.47 -17.37
C THR A 33 24.45 -1.17 -16.57
N ILE A 34 24.80 -1.89 -15.50
CA ILE A 34 23.80 -2.54 -14.63
C ILE A 34 22.89 -1.50 -13.97
N LEU A 35 23.47 -0.45 -13.37
CA LEU A 35 22.71 0.59 -12.67
C LEU A 35 21.80 1.39 -13.61
N SER A 36 22.35 1.86 -14.73
CA SER A 36 21.57 2.61 -15.72
C SER A 36 20.41 1.78 -16.28
N THR A 37 20.62 0.48 -16.49
CA THR A 37 19.56 -0.44 -16.90
C THR A 37 18.51 -0.61 -15.81
N ALA A 38 18.92 -0.76 -14.55
CA ALA A 38 18.00 -0.85 -13.43
C ALA A 38 17.10 0.39 -13.29
N PHE A 39 17.67 1.59 -13.43
CA PHE A 39 16.91 2.85 -13.46
C PHE A 39 16.00 2.99 -14.68
N ARG A 40 16.39 2.45 -15.84
CA ARG A 40 15.53 2.42 -17.04
C ARG A 40 14.31 1.51 -16.84
N VAL A 41 14.51 0.34 -16.24
CA VAL A 41 13.44 -0.64 -16.01
C VAL A 41 12.49 -0.22 -14.88
N HIS A 42 13.05 0.33 -13.80
CA HIS A 42 12.29 0.62 -12.58
C HIS A 42 11.87 2.10 -12.42
N GLY A 43 12.40 2.98 -13.25
CA GLY A 43 12.24 4.43 -13.11
C GLY A 43 13.30 5.05 -12.21
N THR A 44 13.37 6.38 -12.25
CA THR A 44 14.35 7.18 -11.50
C THR A 44 13.92 7.48 -10.06
N ASP A 45 12.67 7.17 -9.70
CA ASP A 45 12.16 7.38 -8.36
C ASP A 45 12.68 6.30 -7.40
N VAL A 46 13.76 6.64 -6.70
CA VAL A 46 14.41 5.79 -5.71
C VAL A 46 13.56 5.57 -4.45
N ALA A 47 12.62 6.47 -4.18
CA ALA A 47 11.71 6.37 -3.06
C ALA A 47 10.50 5.50 -3.38
N SER A 48 10.26 5.22 -4.66
CA SER A 48 9.23 4.25 -5.05
C SER A 48 9.62 2.85 -4.59
N GLY A 49 8.64 2.07 -4.09
CA GLY A 49 8.83 0.65 -3.82
C GLY A 49 9.21 -0.19 -5.05
N LYS A 50 9.20 0.43 -6.24
CA LYS A 50 9.62 -0.16 -7.51
C LYS A 50 11.11 0.06 -7.82
N GLY A 51 11.76 1.03 -7.17
CA GLY A 51 13.16 1.38 -7.40
C GLY A 51 14.12 0.19 -7.16
N PRO A 52 15.37 0.28 -7.66
CA PRO A 52 16.34 -0.81 -7.58
C PRO A 52 16.97 -0.98 -6.18
N PHE A 53 16.49 -0.24 -5.19
CA PHE A 53 17.01 -0.20 -3.83
C PHE A 53 16.16 -1.05 -2.88
N GLY A 54 16.81 -1.65 -1.90
CA GLY A 54 16.17 -2.42 -0.84
C GLY A 54 16.98 -3.62 -0.40
N ILE A 55 16.67 -4.12 0.78
CA ILE A 55 17.26 -5.35 1.31
C ILE A 55 16.37 -6.52 0.88
N THR A 56 16.98 -7.52 0.25
CA THR A 56 16.31 -8.82 0.07
C THR A 56 16.53 -9.65 1.32
N MET A 57 15.44 -10.21 1.86
CA MET A 57 15.47 -11.16 2.97
C MET A 57 16.03 -12.51 2.48
N ALA A 58 17.32 -12.54 2.15
CA ALA A 58 18.04 -13.76 1.81
C ALA A 58 18.27 -14.57 3.09
N GLY A 59 17.86 -15.84 3.12
CA GLY A 59 17.84 -16.67 4.33
C GLY A 59 19.19 -16.82 5.03
N GLU A 60 20.29 -16.64 4.31
CA GLU A 60 21.65 -16.67 4.84
C GLU A 60 22.01 -15.42 5.66
N LEU A 61 21.51 -14.23 5.26
CA LEU A 61 21.76 -12.97 5.97
C LEU A 61 20.64 -12.64 6.95
N PHE A 62 19.40 -13.02 6.61
CA PHE A 62 18.20 -12.78 7.38
C PHE A 62 17.43 -14.10 7.49
N PRO A 63 17.72 -14.94 8.51
CA PRO A 63 17.04 -16.21 8.72
C PRO A 63 15.63 -16.01 9.31
N ILE A 64 14.88 -15.07 8.75
CA ILE A 64 13.55 -14.64 9.20
C ILE A 64 12.63 -14.46 8.00
N THR A 65 11.34 -14.74 8.16
CA THR A 65 10.39 -14.79 7.04
C THR A 65 9.71 -13.46 6.75
N ASN A 66 9.72 -12.52 7.71
CA ASN A 66 9.08 -11.22 7.59
C ASN A 66 9.75 -10.18 8.52
N GLN A 67 9.44 -8.89 8.34
CA GLN A 67 10.01 -7.81 9.16
C GLN A 67 9.52 -7.84 10.62
N HIS A 68 8.35 -8.41 10.88
CA HIS A 68 7.85 -8.59 12.23
C HIS A 68 8.80 -9.48 13.06
N GLU A 69 9.39 -10.52 12.47
CA GLU A 69 10.37 -11.39 13.13
C GLU A 69 11.69 -10.68 13.51
N LEU A 70 12.05 -9.55 12.88
CA LEU A 70 13.21 -8.75 13.32
C LEU A 70 13.05 -8.32 14.78
N ARG A 71 11.81 -8.05 15.19
CA ARG A 71 11.46 -7.71 16.58
C ARG A 71 11.18 -8.93 17.43
N GLU A 72 11.36 -10.15 16.95
CA GLU A 72 11.23 -11.38 17.77
C GLU A 72 12.58 -11.96 18.17
N SER A 73 13.67 -11.32 17.73
CA SER A 73 15.02 -11.66 18.16
C SER A 73 15.11 -11.60 19.68
N LYS A 74 15.41 -12.74 20.30
CA LYS A 74 15.53 -12.84 21.77
C LYS A 74 16.88 -12.35 22.30
N VAL A 75 17.68 -11.68 21.47
CA VAL A 75 18.99 -11.20 21.85
C VAL A 75 18.88 -9.72 22.23
N PRO A 76 18.97 -9.40 23.54
CA PRO A 76 18.95 -8.01 23.99
C PRO A 76 20.21 -7.29 23.49
N VAL A 77 20.04 -6.09 22.93
CA VAL A 77 21.14 -5.22 22.51
C VAL A 77 21.03 -3.85 23.17
N ARG A 78 22.14 -3.11 23.18
CA ARG A 78 22.12 -1.67 23.48
C ARG A 78 21.67 -0.95 22.20
N LEU A 79 20.55 -0.23 22.26
CA LEU A 79 19.93 0.44 21.13
C LEU A 79 19.74 1.93 21.44
N MET A 80 20.14 2.79 20.52
CA MET A 80 19.73 4.20 20.47
C MET A 80 19.01 4.42 19.15
N ILE A 81 17.76 4.87 19.21
CA ILE A 81 16.91 5.07 18.04
C ILE A 81 16.02 6.28 18.24
N GLY A 82 15.66 6.96 17.16
CA GLY A 82 14.78 8.12 17.23
C GLY A 82 14.34 8.59 15.85
N THR A 83 13.57 9.67 15.85
CA THR A 83 12.97 10.26 14.64
C THR A 83 13.12 11.77 14.63
N THR A 84 12.92 12.38 13.47
CA THR A 84 12.78 13.83 13.32
C THR A 84 11.30 14.24 13.35
N LEU A 85 11.01 15.48 13.74
CA LEU A 85 9.63 16.00 13.83
C LEU A 85 8.90 15.99 12.49
N ASN A 86 9.58 16.31 11.39
CA ASN A 86 9.02 16.34 10.05
C ASN A 86 9.60 15.21 9.19
N GLU A 87 9.59 13.99 9.74
CA GLU A 87 10.06 12.77 9.09
C GLU A 87 9.40 12.58 7.72
N LEU A 88 10.13 12.76 6.62
CA LEU A 88 9.64 12.57 5.24
C LEU A 88 8.34 13.34 4.88
N ARG A 89 8.04 14.42 5.60
CA ARG A 89 6.80 15.19 5.42
C ARG A 89 6.63 15.68 3.98
N ASN A 90 5.42 15.51 3.43
CA ASN A 90 5.04 15.84 2.05
C ASN A 90 5.50 14.83 0.99
N MET A 91 5.92 13.63 1.37
CA MET A 91 6.03 12.53 0.42
C MET A 91 4.63 12.02 0.08
N THR A 92 4.22 12.18 -1.17
CA THR A 92 2.87 11.84 -1.67
C THR A 92 2.63 10.34 -1.86
N SER A 93 3.44 9.48 -1.24
CA SER A 93 3.32 8.04 -1.40
C SER A 93 2.33 7.48 -0.39
N VAL A 94 1.16 7.08 -0.87
CA VAL A 94 0.22 6.27 -0.10
C VAL A 94 0.75 4.84 -0.09
N THR A 95 1.12 4.32 1.08
CA THR A 95 1.74 3.00 1.23
C THR A 95 1.13 2.19 2.37
N LYS A 96 1.16 0.87 2.23
CA LYS A 96 0.76 -0.07 3.29
C LYS A 96 1.93 -0.46 4.19
N ASN A 97 2.98 0.35 4.26
CA ASN A 97 4.24 -0.01 4.90
C ASN A 97 4.09 -0.26 6.40
N VAL A 98 3.24 0.54 7.06
CA VAL A 98 2.94 0.37 8.48
C VAL A 98 2.38 -1.03 8.79
N ASN A 99 1.50 -1.56 7.94
CA ASN A 99 0.93 -2.90 8.13
C ASN A 99 2.01 -3.98 8.14
N ARG A 100 3.04 -3.83 7.29
CA ARG A 100 4.19 -4.73 7.23
C ARG A 100 5.00 -4.70 8.52
N VAL A 101 5.29 -3.51 9.04
CA VAL A 101 6.04 -3.36 10.31
C VAL A 101 5.24 -3.93 11.48
N LEU A 102 3.91 -3.77 11.48
CA LEU A 102 3.04 -4.31 12.53
C LEU A 102 2.82 -5.82 12.44
N GLY A 103 3.11 -6.44 11.29
CA GLY A 103 2.81 -7.85 11.02
C GLY A 103 1.32 -8.12 10.83
N ILE A 104 0.59 -7.14 10.29
CA ILE A 104 -0.84 -7.28 9.96
C ILE A 104 -1.01 -8.31 8.84
N VAL A 105 -1.91 -9.28 9.06
CA VAL A 105 -2.17 -10.36 8.10
C VAL A 105 -3.21 -9.95 7.07
N ASN A 106 -4.27 -9.25 7.50
CA ASN A 106 -5.37 -8.77 6.65
C ASN A 106 -5.08 -7.35 6.19
N ASP A 107 -4.02 -7.22 5.39
CA ASP A 107 -3.44 -5.95 4.95
C ASP A 107 -4.46 -5.05 4.23
N GLU A 108 -5.28 -5.61 3.35
CA GLU A 108 -6.30 -4.86 2.59
C GLU A 108 -7.41 -4.34 3.50
N GLU A 109 -8.01 -5.19 4.33
CA GLU A 109 -9.10 -4.78 5.21
C GLU A 109 -8.67 -3.79 6.29
N CYS A 110 -7.44 -3.93 6.80
CA CYS A 110 -6.88 -2.97 7.76
C CYS A 110 -6.56 -1.64 7.10
N PHE A 111 -5.99 -1.65 5.89
CA PHE A 111 -5.73 -0.43 5.14
C PHE A 111 -7.02 0.31 4.77
N GLU A 112 -8.06 -0.41 4.30
CA GLU A 112 -9.38 0.19 4.05
C GLU A 112 -10.00 0.79 5.32
N LYS A 113 -9.84 0.13 6.47
CA LYS A 113 -10.29 0.69 7.75
C LYS A 113 -9.53 1.99 8.07
N TYR A 114 -8.21 2.01 7.89
CA TYR A 114 -7.39 3.19 8.07
C TYR A 114 -7.87 4.35 7.19
N THR A 115 -8.00 4.13 5.88
CA THR A 115 -8.45 5.16 4.94
C THR A 115 -9.82 5.72 5.33
N ARG A 116 -10.78 4.85 5.68
CA ARG A 116 -12.11 5.29 6.14
C ARG A 116 -12.05 6.12 7.42
N ASP A 117 -11.20 5.77 8.38
CA ASP A 117 -11.09 6.50 9.64
C ASP A 117 -10.45 7.88 9.44
N VAL A 118 -9.46 7.98 8.54
CA VAL A 118 -8.84 9.26 8.15
C VAL A 118 -9.83 10.13 7.38
N ASP A 119 -10.46 9.60 6.34
CA ASP A 119 -11.42 10.34 5.49
C ASP A 119 -12.63 10.85 6.29
N SER A 120 -13.07 10.08 7.30
CA SER A 120 -14.18 10.48 8.17
C SER A 120 -13.77 11.41 9.33
N GLY A 121 -12.48 11.72 9.47
CA GLY A 121 -11.95 12.52 10.57
C GLY A 121 -11.98 11.83 11.94
N LYS A 122 -12.20 10.50 11.98
CA LYS A 122 -12.11 9.70 13.22
C LYS A 122 -10.67 9.54 13.69
N PHE A 123 -9.73 9.66 12.78
CA PHE A 123 -8.31 9.60 13.06
C PHE A 123 -7.60 10.71 12.29
N ASP A 124 -6.88 11.57 13.01
CA ASP A 124 -5.91 12.48 12.43
C ASP A 124 -4.52 11.93 12.76
N PRO A 125 -3.78 11.41 11.76
CA PRO A 125 -2.45 10.87 12.00
C PRO A 125 -1.43 11.97 12.31
N GLY A 126 -1.66 13.23 11.89
CA GLY A 126 -0.67 14.31 11.97
C GLY A 126 0.57 14.14 11.07
N TYR A 127 0.73 12.99 10.43
CA TYR A 127 1.87 12.63 9.59
C TYR A 127 1.41 11.87 8.33
N ASP A 128 2.20 11.90 7.27
CA ASP A 128 1.97 11.00 6.13
C ASP A 128 2.33 9.55 6.48
N GLU A 129 1.81 8.61 5.72
CA GLU A 129 1.93 7.17 6.01
C GLU A 129 3.40 6.68 6.02
N THR A 130 4.29 7.34 5.27
CA THR A 130 5.70 6.97 5.24
C THR A 130 6.40 7.43 6.52
N SER A 131 6.10 8.63 7.01
CA SER A 131 6.52 9.07 8.35
C SER A 131 6.01 8.12 9.44
N GLN A 132 4.75 7.71 9.36
CA GLN A 132 4.12 6.83 10.34
C GLN A 132 4.85 5.49 10.43
N ASP A 133 5.32 4.94 9.30
CA ASP A 133 6.12 3.71 9.25
C ASP A 133 7.42 3.84 10.05
N ILE A 134 8.16 4.94 9.86
CA ILE A 134 9.42 5.21 10.56
C ILE A 134 9.20 5.41 12.05
N ILE A 135 8.18 6.21 12.41
CA ILE A 135 7.82 6.48 13.80
C ILE A 135 7.44 5.19 14.53
N LEU A 136 6.58 4.36 13.93
CA LEU A 136 6.17 3.08 14.53
C LEU A 136 7.33 2.10 14.60
N THR A 137 8.21 2.09 13.60
CA THR A 137 9.45 1.29 13.65
C THR A 137 10.28 1.68 14.87
N ALA A 138 10.57 2.97 15.07
CA ALA A 138 11.34 3.45 16.22
C ALA A 138 10.67 3.05 17.56
N HIS A 139 9.34 3.25 17.65
CA HIS A 139 8.55 2.85 18.82
C HIS A 139 8.68 1.34 19.13
N ILE A 140 8.42 0.49 18.13
CA ILE A 140 8.33 -0.95 18.27
C ILE A 140 9.69 -1.54 18.66
N PHE A 141 10.76 -1.14 17.98
CA PHE A 141 12.10 -1.67 18.27
C PHE A 141 12.59 -1.22 19.65
N ALA A 142 12.36 0.04 20.01
CA ALA A 142 12.74 0.54 21.33
C ALA A 142 11.97 -0.17 22.46
N LYS A 143 10.65 -0.31 22.30
CA LYS A 143 9.78 -1.01 23.26
C LYS A 143 10.20 -2.47 23.42
N TYR A 144 10.34 -3.18 22.31
CA TYR A 144 10.64 -4.61 22.35
C TYR A 144 12.02 -4.88 22.95
N GLN A 145 13.06 -4.12 22.55
CA GLN A 145 14.39 -4.26 23.15
C GLN A 145 14.35 -4.05 24.66
N ALA A 146 13.60 -3.05 25.15
CA ALA A 146 13.41 -2.86 26.58
C ALA A 146 12.64 -4.01 27.26
N GLU A 147 11.62 -4.59 26.61
CA GLU A 147 10.84 -5.72 27.13
C GLU A 147 11.68 -7.00 27.31
N ILE A 148 12.65 -7.26 26.43
CA ILE A 148 13.55 -8.41 26.52
C ILE A 148 14.80 -8.17 27.39
N GLY A 149 14.87 -7.03 28.09
CA GLY A 149 15.97 -6.68 28.99
C GLY A 149 17.17 -5.99 28.33
N GLY A 150 17.02 -5.55 27.07
CA GLY A 150 17.98 -4.69 26.40
C GLY A 150 17.97 -3.25 26.92
N GLU A 151 19.05 -2.52 26.66
CA GLU A 151 19.17 -1.10 27.02
C GLU A 151 18.80 -0.25 25.80
N ALA A 152 17.51 0.10 25.69
CA ALA A 152 17.01 0.94 24.61
C ALA A 152 16.87 2.39 25.04
N TYR A 153 17.31 3.32 24.21
CA TYR A 153 17.12 4.76 24.35
C TYR A 153 16.35 5.27 23.14
N LEU A 154 15.21 5.90 23.40
CA LEU A 154 14.35 6.50 22.38
C LEU A 154 14.49 8.02 22.44
N TYR A 155 14.57 8.67 21.28
CA TYR A 155 14.58 10.13 21.18
C TYR A 155 13.69 10.65 20.05
N GLU A 156 13.41 11.94 20.12
CA GLU A 156 12.79 12.70 19.06
C GLU A 156 13.54 14.01 18.87
N TYR A 157 14.01 14.29 17.66
CA TYR A 157 14.48 15.61 17.28
C TYR A 157 13.27 16.50 16.97
N ASP A 158 12.83 17.25 17.98
CA ASP A 158 11.61 18.07 17.94
C ASP A 158 11.87 19.58 17.98
N TYR A 159 13.10 20.02 17.68
CA TYR A 159 13.35 21.41 17.30
C TYR A 159 12.78 21.68 15.91
N PRO A 160 11.95 22.73 15.69
CA PRO A 160 11.20 22.89 14.44
C PRO A 160 12.05 23.28 13.22
N VAL A 161 13.20 23.92 13.42
CA VAL A 161 14.09 24.36 12.32
C VAL A 161 15.01 23.19 11.93
N HIS A 162 15.20 23.00 10.61
CA HIS A 162 15.94 21.86 10.03
C HIS A 162 15.58 20.53 10.71
N SER A 163 14.30 20.18 10.59
CA SER A 163 13.67 19.06 11.26
C SER A 163 13.11 18.01 10.30
N GLN A 164 13.56 18.06 9.05
CA GLN A 164 13.21 17.09 8.04
C GLN A 164 14.06 15.82 8.18
N HIS A 165 13.65 14.78 7.46
CA HIS A 165 14.40 13.53 7.38
C HIS A 165 15.88 13.80 7.08
N THR A 166 16.77 13.22 7.90
CA THR A 166 18.25 13.37 7.87
C THR A 166 18.83 14.71 8.30
N ASP A 167 18.03 15.74 8.58
CA ASP A 167 18.59 17.04 8.98
C ASP A 167 19.37 16.95 10.31
N ASP A 168 18.90 16.10 11.24
CA ASP A 168 19.57 15.90 12.53
C ASP A 168 20.97 15.27 12.37
N ALA A 169 21.21 14.55 11.28
CA ALA A 169 22.50 13.93 10.97
C ALA A 169 23.61 14.97 10.72
N TYR A 170 23.29 16.15 10.20
CA TYR A 170 24.25 17.25 10.02
C TYR A 170 24.93 17.64 11.34
N PHE A 171 24.15 17.69 12.42
CA PHE A 171 24.67 17.95 13.75
C PHE A 171 25.60 16.83 14.22
N VAL A 172 25.19 15.57 14.08
CA VAL A 172 25.98 14.40 14.50
C VAL A 172 27.32 14.33 13.76
N LEU A 173 27.30 14.60 12.46
CA LEU A 173 28.48 14.51 11.59
C LEU A 173 29.36 15.77 11.64
N GLY A 174 28.86 16.87 12.21
CA GLY A 174 29.60 18.12 12.39
C GLY A 174 29.77 18.92 11.10
N PHE A 175 28.91 18.72 10.09
CA PHE A 175 28.87 19.54 8.88
C PHE A 175 27.46 20.06 8.65
N HIS A 176 27.33 21.34 8.36
CA HIS A 176 26.04 22.01 8.17
C HIS A 176 26.03 22.69 6.80
N GLN A 177 25.01 22.39 5.99
CA GLN A 177 24.81 23.03 4.68
C GLN A 177 23.97 24.31 4.76
N PHE A 178 23.71 24.80 5.97
CA PHE A 178 22.85 25.93 6.27
C PHE A 178 23.48 26.82 7.35
N GLU A 179 23.03 28.07 7.42
CA GLU A 179 23.38 28.96 8.53
C GLU A 179 22.61 28.54 9.78
N MET A 180 23.34 28.25 10.85
CA MET A 180 22.76 27.84 12.13
C MET A 180 22.27 29.05 12.93
N ASP A 181 21.09 28.94 13.52
CA ASP A 181 20.65 29.85 14.58
C ASP A 181 21.37 29.56 15.92
N GLU A 182 21.09 30.35 16.97
CA GLU A 182 21.74 30.18 18.28
C GLU A 182 21.36 28.87 18.99
N ASN A 183 20.14 28.36 18.77
CA ASN A 183 19.71 27.08 19.31
C ASN A 183 20.45 25.94 18.60
N GLU A 184 20.58 26.01 17.28
CA GLU A 184 21.30 25.04 16.45
C GLU A 184 22.80 25.03 16.74
N LYS A 185 23.41 26.20 16.94
CA LYS A 185 24.81 26.31 17.41
C LYS A 185 24.99 25.62 18.75
N TRP A 186 24.00 25.68 19.64
CA TRP A 186 24.05 24.94 20.90
C TRP A 186 23.90 23.44 20.67
N MET A 187 22.94 23.02 19.83
CA MET A 187 22.69 21.61 19.52
C MET A 187 23.89 20.95 18.82
N SER A 188 24.59 21.64 17.91
CA SER A 188 25.79 21.10 17.23
C SER A 188 26.93 20.76 18.18
N ARG A 189 26.95 21.32 19.40
CA ARG A 189 27.92 20.96 20.45
C ARG A 189 27.43 19.84 21.37
N VAL A 190 26.13 19.73 21.58
CA VAL A 190 25.55 18.85 22.61
C VAL A 190 25.05 17.54 22.01
N TYR A 191 24.35 17.59 20.88
CA TYR A 191 23.75 16.44 20.24
C TYR A 191 24.79 15.34 19.89
N PRO A 192 25.96 15.63 19.30
CA PRO A 192 26.99 14.61 19.02
C PRO A 192 27.55 13.94 20.28
N ARG A 193 27.50 14.62 21.42
CA ARG A 193 27.97 14.07 22.70
C ARG A 193 27.04 12.97 23.18
N TYR A 194 25.75 13.04 22.90
CA TYR A 194 24.82 11.96 23.25
C TYR A 194 25.22 10.65 22.57
N PHE A 195 25.48 10.69 21.26
CA PHE A 195 25.95 9.52 20.51
C PHE A 195 27.33 9.04 20.98
N SER A 196 28.27 9.96 21.21
CA SER A 196 29.61 9.62 21.72
C SER A 196 29.53 8.95 23.09
N ASN A 197 28.68 9.45 23.99
CA ASN A 197 28.49 8.90 25.32
C ASN A 197 27.82 7.52 25.24
N PHE A 198 26.81 7.35 24.38
CA PHE A 198 26.17 6.06 24.15
C PHE A 198 27.17 4.98 23.74
N ILE A 199 28.02 5.30 22.76
CA ILE A 199 29.08 4.41 22.26
C ILE A 199 30.06 4.03 23.38
N ARG A 200 30.43 4.98 24.24
CA ARG A 200 31.34 4.76 25.37
C ARG A 200 30.71 4.07 26.57
N GLY A 201 29.38 3.91 26.60
CA GLY A 201 28.67 3.43 27.79
C GLY A 201 28.61 4.49 28.90
N GLU A 202 28.74 5.76 28.54
CA GLU A 202 28.62 6.90 29.45
C GLU A 202 27.17 7.41 29.51
N ARG A 203 26.87 8.20 30.54
CA ARG A 203 25.57 8.82 30.72
C ARG A 203 25.28 9.79 29.56
N LEU A 204 24.12 9.63 28.91
CA LEU A 204 23.71 10.46 27.77
C LEU A 204 23.38 11.89 28.20
N ALA A 205 22.42 12.03 29.13
CA ALA A 205 22.04 13.28 29.75
C ALA A 205 21.61 13.04 31.21
N SER A 206 21.32 14.10 31.96
CA SER A 206 20.93 13.97 33.37
C SER A 206 19.65 13.17 33.55
N ASP A 207 18.67 13.38 32.70
CA ASP A 207 17.33 12.81 32.82
C ASP A 207 17.01 11.79 31.73
N TRP A 208 17.85 11.66 30.70
CA TRP A 208 17.69 10.63 29.67
C TRP A 208 17.96 9.23 30.24
N SER A 209 16.88 8.52 30.51
CA SER A 209 16.89 7.15 31.00
C SER A 209 16.50 6.15 29.90
N PRO A 210 16.90 4.86 30.04
CA PRO A 210 16.41 3.82 29.15
C PRO A 210 14.88 3.77 29.09
N VAL A 211 14.37 3.28 27.97
CA VAL A 211 12.93 3.15 27.70
C VAL A 211 12.31 2.20 28.71
N LYS A 212 11.19 2.65 29.28
CA LYS A 212 10.29 1.84 30.10
C LYS A 212 9.05 1.52 29.26
N PRO A 213 8.81 0.25 28.88
CA PRO A 213 7.75 -0.14 27.94
C PRO A 213 6.35 0.38 28.27
N ASN A 214 6.03 0.51 29.56
CA ASN A 214 4.69 0.93 30.02
C ASN A 214 4.41 2.43 29.84
N ILE A 215 5.45 3.26 29.85
CA ILE A 215 5.30 4.73 29.78
C ILE A 215 5.89 5.32 28.51
N MET A 216 6.70 4.54 27.79
CA MET A 216 7.39 4.93 26.56
C MET A 216 8.04 6.31 26.70
N ASN A 217 8.90 6.44 27.71
CA ASN A 217 9.71 7.65 27.88
C ASN A 217 10.68 7.79 26.70
N TYR A 218 10.87 9.03 26.25
CA TYR A 218 11.77 9.39 25.17
C TYR A 218 12.42 10.73 25.46
N TYR A 219 13.58 10.99 24.86
CA TYR A 219 14.28 12.25 25.02
C TYR A 219 13.92 13.21 23.89
N SER A 220 13.28 14.32 24.22
CA SER A 220 12.97 15.40 23.29
C SER A 220 14.19 16.28 23.12
N ILE A 221 14.70 16.39 21.89
CA ILE A 221 15.81 17.24 21.52
C ILE A 221 15.23 18.50 20.89
N ASN A 222 14.83 19.42 21.77
CA ASN A 222 14.38 20.75 21.43
C ASN A 222 15.11 21.77 22.30
N ARG A 223 15.67 22.80 21.65
CA ARG A 223 16.32 23.92 22.32
C ARG A 223 15.60 25.22 21.95
N SER A 224 15.11 25.94 22.96
CA SER A 224 14.66 27.32 22.80
C SER A 224 15.31 28.19 23.87
N ILE A 225 16.26 29.04 23.47
CA ILE A 225 16.90 30.00 24.37
C ILE A 225 15.89 31.04 24.88
N ALA A 226 14.96 31.48 24.03
CA ALA A 226 13.98 32.50 24.39
C ALA A 226 12.97 32.01 25.45
N GLU A 227 12.61 30.74 25.40
CA GLU A 227 11.63 30.12 26.31
C GLU A 227 12.29 29.33 27.45
N ASP A 228 13.63 29.40 27.55
CA ASP A 228 14.45 28.60 28.47
C ASP A 228 14.16 27.08 28.41
N ASN A 229 13.80 26.60 27.22
CA ASN A 229 13.54 25.19 26.97
C ASN A 229 14.85 24.45 26.67
N TYR A 230 15.10 23.34 27.35
CA TYR A 230 16.24 22.45 27.13
C TYR A 230 15.75 21.05 26.75
N PRO A 231 16.58 20.26 26.07
CA PRO A 231 16.30 18.84 25.87
C PRO A 231 16.00 18.15 27.19
N HIS A 232 14.92 17.38 27.22
CA HIS A 232 14.45 16.69 28.42
C HIS A 232 13.62 15.45 28.07
N THR A 233 13.44 14.59 29.06
CA THR A 233 12.63 13.38 28.92
C THR A 233 11.14 13.71 28.94
N LYS A 234 10.43 13.26 27.92
CA LYS A 234 8.96 13.27 27.81
C LYS A 234 8.42 11.83 27.89
N PHE A 235 7.11 11.70 27.96
CA PHE A 235 6.41 10.42 28.12
C PHE A 235 5.37 10.22 27.02
N GLY A 236 5.04 8.97 26.70
CA GLY A 236 4.03 8.65 25.70
C GLY A 236 4.46 9.00 24.28
N TYR A 237 5.66 8.55 23.86
CA TYR A 237 6.16 8.75 22.51
C TYR A 237 5.09 8.44 21.45
N GLN A 238 4.67 9.48 20.72
CA GLN A 238 3.71 9.43 19.62
C GLN A 238 2.42 8.65 19.96
N SER A 239 1.89 8.86 21.18
CA SER A 239 0.80 8.05 21.75
C SER A 239 -0.48 8.01 20.91
N ASN A 240 -0.86 9.09 20.23
CA ASN A 240 -2.04 9.12 19.36
C ASN A 240 -1.92 8.08 18.23
N LEU A 241 -0.77 8.10 17.55
CA LEU A 241 -0.44 7.19 16.46
C LEU A 241 -0.38 5.74 16.95
N VAL A 242 0.37 5.50 18.03
CA VAL A 242 0.56 4.17 18.62
C VAL A 242 -0.76 3.55 19.05
N GLN A 243 -1.62 4.32 19.74
CA GLN A 243 -2.91 3.81 20.21
C GLN A 243 -3.84 3.45 19.04
N TYR A 244 -3.82 4.23 17.96
CA TYR A 244 -4.59 3.90 16.76
C TYR A 244 -4.16 2.56 16.18
N TYR A 245 -2.85 2.38 15.95
CA TYR A 245 -2.32 1.15 15.35
C TYR A 245 -2.40 -0.07 16.27
N ASP A 246 -2.30 0.10 17.59
CA ASP A 246 -2.61 -0.97 18.55
C ASP A 246 -4.05 -1.48 18.38
N ASN A 247 -5.00 -0.58 18.12
CA ASN A 247 -6.39 -0.95 17.85
C ASN A 247 -6.57 -1.57 16.46
N LEU A 248 -5.77 -1.14 15.48
CA LEU A 248 -5.76 -1.76 14.14
C LEU A 248 -5.23 -3.20 14.20
N VAL A 249 -4.19 -3.48 14.99
CA VAL A 249 -3.70 -4.85 15.24
C VAL A 249 -4.76 -5.71 15.94
N LYS A 250 -5.54 -5.14 16.87
CA LYS A 250 -6.68 -5.87 17.47
C LYS A 250 -7.76 -6.18 16.43
N TYR A 251 -8.04 -5.23 15.53
CA TYR A 251 -8.99 -5.43 14.44
C TYR A 251 -8.53 -6.53 13.47
N ASP A 252 -7.25 -6.54 13.08
CA ASP A 252 -6.66 -7.62 12.27
C ASP A 252 -6.87 -8.99 12.92
N ASN A 253 -6.54 -9.10 14.22
CA ASN A 253 -6.73 -10.34 14.98
C ASN A 253 -8.20 -10.80 15.04
N LEU A 254 -9.16 -9.89 15.04
CA LEU A 254 -10.58 -10.21 14.96
C LEU A 254 -10.94 -10.79 13.59
N ILE A 255 -10.44 -10.19 12.50
CA ILE A 255 -10.65 -10.71 11.14
C ILE A 255 -10.05 -12.11 11.00
N VAL A 256 -8.82 -12.32 11.47
CA VAL A 256 -8.17 -13.65 11.47
C VAL A 256 -9.06 -14.68 12.17
N LYS A 257 -9.60 -14.35 13.37
CA LYS A 257 -10.50 -15.25 14.11
C LYS A 257 -11.79 -15.52 13.34
N MET A 258 -12.41 -14.50 12.74
CA MET A 258 -13.63 -14.65 11.95
C MET A 258 -13.42 -15.52 10.72
N LYS A 259 -12.35 -15.29 9.95
CA LYS A 259 -12.01 -16.10 8.76
C LYS A 259 -11.76 -17.56 9.16
N LYS A 260 -11.04 -17.82 10.26
CA LYS A 260 -10.87 -19.18 10.79
C LYS A 260 -12.19 -19.83 11.20
N GLN A 261 -13.06 -19.09 11.88
CA GLN A 261 -14.38 -19.60 12.28
C GLN A 261 -15.24 -19.98 11.08
N VAL A 262 -15.31 -19.12 10.04
CA VAL A 262 -16.04 -19.41 8.79
C VAL A 262 -15.50 -20.65 8.10
N LEU A 263 -14.17 -20.82 8.03
CA LEU A 263 -13.54 -22.00 7.43
C LEU A 263 -13.73 -23.27 8.26
N SER A 264 -13.83 -23.14 9.59
CA SER A 264 -14.02 -24.26 10.53
C SER A 264 -15.48 -24.61 10.79
N ALA A 265 -16.42 -23.74 10.41
CA ALA A 265 -17.84 -24.01 10.51
C ALA A 265 -18.13 -25.23 9.64
N GLN A 266 -18.70 -26.29 10.23
CA GLN A 266 -19.29 -27.36 9.44
C GLN A 266 -20.19 -26.69 8.41
N ILE A 267 -19.98 -27.03 7.13
CA ILE A 267 -20.96 -26.76 6.08
C ILE A 267 -22.19 -27.56 6.51
N ALA A 268 -23.00 -26.97 7.37
CA ALA A 268 -24.38 -27.32 7.45
C ALA A 268 -24.89 -26.94 6.07
N TYR A 269 -25.02 -27.95 5.19
CA TYR A 269 -26.07 -27.94 4.21
C TYR A 269 -27.36 -27.79 5.03
N LYS A 270 -27.69 -26.57 5.45
CA LYS A 270 -29.07 -26.19 5.56
C LYS A 270 -29.58 -26.52 4.18
N SER A 271 -30.37 -27.59 4.10
CA SER A 271 -31.29 -27.74 2.98
C SER A 271 -31.85 -26.34 2.79
N LEU A 272 -31.50 -25.71 1.67
CA LEU A 272 -32.14 -24.51 1.24
C LEU A 272 -33.59 -24.94 0.99
N ASN A 273 -34.38 -25.00 2.06
CA ASN A 273 -35.81 -24.79 1.98
C ASN A 273 -35.90 -23.32 1.60
N PHE A 274 -35.73 -23.07 0.31
CA PHE A 274 -36.23 -21.87 -0.32
C PHE A 274 -37.70 -21.83 0.07
N ASN A 275 -38.08 -20.82 0.87
CA ASN A 275 -39.49 -20.52 1.09
C ASN A 275 -40.16 -20.40 -0.28
N GLY A 276 -41.42 -20.82 -0.38
CA GLY A 276 -42.19 -20.91 -1.62
C GLY A 276 -42.08 -19.69 -2.54
N ASP A 277 -41.87 -18.49 -1.97
CA ASP A 277 -41.64 -17.24 -2.73
C ASP A 277 -40.50 -17.29 -3.75
N PHE A 278 -39.39 -17.99 -3.48
CA PHE A 278 -38.28 -18.06 -4.45
C PHE A 278 -38.55 -19.07 -5.57
N GLN A 279 -39.36 -20.09 -5.28
CA GLN A 279 -39.83 -21.04 -6.28
C GLN A 279 -40.87 -20.39 -7.19
N ASP A 280 -41.79 -19.59 -6.64
CA ASP A 280 -42.74 -18.77 -7.40
C ASP A 280 -42.02 -17.72 -8.28
N PHE A 281 -40.92 -17.14 -7.77
CA PHE A 281 -40.07 -16.24 -8.54
C PHE A 281 -39.39 -16.95 -9.74
N LEU A 282 -38.81 -18.13 -9.52
CA LEU A 282 -38.18 -18.93 -10.58
C LEU A 282 -39.20 -19.45 -11.61
N GLU A 283 -40.39 -19.87 -11.17
CA GLU A 283 -41.50 -20.25 -12.06
C GLU A 283 -41.98 -19.04 -12.89
N SER A 284 -42.03 -17.84 -12.29
CA SER A 284 -42.34 -16.60 -13.03
C SER A 284 -41.29 -16.27 -14.09
N LEU A 285 -40.01 -16.50 -13.81
CA LEU A 285 -38.92 -16.26 -14.77
C LEU A 285 -39.01 -17.21 -15.97
N ILE A 286 -39.27 -18.49 -15.70
CA ILE A 286 -39.43 -19.51 -16.76
C ILE A 286 -40.67 -19.20 -17.61
N MET A 287 -41.75 -18.69 -17.01
CA MET A 287 -42.95 -18.25 -17.74
C MET A 287 -42.66 -17.03 -18.63
N VAL A 288 -41.89 -16.05 -18.15
CA VAL A 288 -41.50 -14.88 -18.95
C VAL A 288 -40.64 -15.29 -20.14
N ASP A 289 -39.66 -16.17 -19.94
CA ASP A 289 -38.80 -16.68 -21.02
C ASP A 289 -39.60 -17.50 -22.04
N ALA A 290 -40.57 -18.30 -21.60
CA ALA A 290 -41.46 -19.04 -22.48
C ALA A 290 -42.36 -18.12 -23.33
N VAL A 291 -42.87 -17.02 -22.76
CA VAL A 291 -43.67 -16.02 -23.50
C VAL A 291 -42.82 -15.31 -24.54
N ILE A 292 -41.60 -14.91 -24.19
CA ILE A 292 -40.66 -14.27 -25.13
C ILE A 292 -40.35 -15.23 -26.29
N PHE A 293 -40.06 -16.49 -26.00
CA PHE A 293 -39.79 -17.51 -27.02
C PHE A 293 -41.00 -17.73 -27.94
N PHE A 294 -42.21 -17.79 -27.40
CA PHE A 294 -43.43 -17.94 -28.19
C PHE A 294 -43.70 -16.72 -29.08
N CYS A 295 -43.52 -15.51 -28.56
CA CYS A 295 -43.61 -14.28 -29.36
C CYS A 295 -42.59 -14.27 -30.52
N PHE A 296 -41.38 -14.76 -30.27
CA PHE A 296 -40.34 -14.86 -31.30
C PHE A 296 -40.72 -15.85 -32.41
N LEU A 297 -41.24 -17.02 -32.04
CA LEU A 297 -41.73 -18.02 -33.00
C LEU A 297 -42.90 -17.51 -33.84
N VAL A 298 -43.88 -16.86 -33.22
CA VAL A 298 -45.01 -16.24 -33.94
C VAL A 298 -44.50 -15.15 -34.89
N GLY A 299 -43.54 -14.32 -34.45
CA GLY A 299 -42.88 -13.33 -35.29
C GLY A 299 -42.22 -13.94 -36.53
N ILE A 300 -41.48 -15.04 -36.37
CA ILE A 300 -40.85 -15.77 -37.47
C ILE A 300 -41.90 -16.33 -38.44
N VAL A 301 -42.97 -16.95 -37.93
CA VAL A 301 -44.05 -17.50 -38.78
C VAL A 301 -44.76 -16.38 -39.55
N CYS A 302 -45.06 -15.26 -38.91
CA CYS A 302 -45.62 -14.09 -39.57
C CYS A 302 -44.69 -13.54 -40.66
N PHE A 303 -43.39 -13.45 -40.37
CA PHE A 303 -42.38 -12.99 -41.32
C PHE A 303 -42.27 -13.93 -42.53
N LEU A 304 -42.21 -15.24 -42.30
CA LEU A 304 -42.18 -16.25 -43.37
C LEU A 304 -43.47 -16.22 -44.20
N CYS A 305 -44.64 -16.06 -43.57
CA CYS A 305 -45.91 -15.87 -44.29
C CYS A 305 -45.92 -14.61 -45.16
N CYS A 306 -45.35 -13.50 -44.67
CA CYS A 306 -45.19 -12.27 -45.46
C CYS A 306 -44.24 -12.47 -46.65
N ILE A 307 -43.11 -13.16 -46.46
CA ILE A 307 -42.19 -13.51 -47.55
C ILE A 307 -42.89 -14.39 -48.59
N CYS A 308 -43.63 -15.42 -48.17
CA CYS A 308 -44.37 -16.28 -49.08
C CYS A 308 -45.43 -15.52 -49.90
N LYS A 309 -46.13 -14.55 -49.30
CA LYS A 309 -47.09 -13.66 -50.00
C LYS A 309 -46.39 -12.69 -50.96
N CYS A 310 -45.21 -12.18 -50.60
CA CYS A 310 -44.41 -11.35 -51.49
C CYS A 310 -43.85 -12.15 -52.67
N PHE A 311 -43.41 -13.38 -52.45
CA PHE A 311 -42.93 -14.27 -53.52
C PHE A 311 -44.04 -14.65 -54.50
N THR A 312 -45.26 -14.93 -54.02
CA THR A 312 -46.40 -15.22 -54.93
C THR A 312 -46.79 -13.99 -55.77
N ARG A 313 -46.68 -12.76 -55.24
CA ARG A 313 -46.87 -11.55 -56.04
C ARG A 313 -45.77 -11.34 -57.08
N ILE A 314 -44.52 -11.61 -56.75
CA ILE A 314 -43.38 -11.46 -57.68
C ILE A 314 -43.44 -12.51 -58.81
N VAL A 315 -43.83 -13.75 -58.50
CA VAL A 315 -44.01 -14.80 -59.52
C VAL A 315 -45.23 -14.52 -60.42
N CYS A 316 -46.32 -13.98 -59.89
CA CYS A 316 -47.46 -13.55 -60.72
C CYS A 316 -47.14 -12.33 -61.61
N CYS A 317 -46.26 -11.41 -61.19
CA CYS A 317 -45.81 -10.30 -62.03
C CYS A 317 -44.83 -10.76 -63.14
N CYS A 318 -44.00 -11.78 -62.89
CA CYS A 318 -43.08 -12.31 -63.90
C CYS A 318 -43.77 -13.18 -64.96
N PHE A 319 -44.94 -13.77 -64.67
CA PHE A 319 -45.69 -14.59 -65.65
C PHE A 319 -46.75 -13.81 -66.45
N ARG A 320 -47.02 -12.53 -66.13
CA ARG A 320 -48.04 -11.70 -66.80
C ARG A 320 -47.49 -10.48 -67.54
N SER A 321 -46.18 -10.40 -67.79
CA SER A 321 -45.55 -9.35 -68.61
C SER A 321 -44.87 -9.93 -69.86
N ARG A 322 -45.70 -10.54 -70.73
CA ARG A 322 -45.38 -10.81 -72.15
C ARG A 322 -46.68 -10.88 -72.98
N ARG A 323 -47.35 -9.73 -73.08
CA ARG A 323 -48.24 -9.27 -74.16
C ARG A 323 -48.86 -7.95 -73.69
N GLU A 324 -48.26 -6.84 -74.09
CA GLU A 324 -48.77 -5.91 -75.13
C GLU A 324 -49.30 -4.65 -74.44
N CYS A 325 -48.54 -3.56 -74.50
CA CYS A 325 -49.07 -2.22 -74.28
C CYS A 325 -48.42 -1.28 -75.30
N GLU A 326 -49.18 -1.07 -76.36
CA GLU A 326 -49.11 0.04 -77.30
C GLU A 326 -50.03 1.16 -76.79
N HIS A 327 -49.65 2.41 -77.07
CA HIS A 327 -50.43 3.65 -77.00
C HIS A 327 -50.68 4.37 -75.64
N ASP A 328 -49.86 5.43 -75.46
CA ASP A 328 -50.17 6.83 -75.10
C ASP A 328 -51.63 7.31 -75.32
N PRO A 329 -52.12 8.46 -74.74
CA PRO A 329 -51.33 9.68 -74.41
C PRO A 329 -51.71 10.51 -73.14
N LEU A 330 -50.72 11.30 -72.73
CA LEU A 330 -50.68 12.72 -72.29
C LEU A 330 -51.81 13.42 -71.48
N ILE A 331 -51.35 14.46 -70.75
CA ILE A 331 -52.02 15.72 -70.32
C ILE A 331 -52.55 15.68 -68.86
N VAL A 332 -52.36 16.64 -67.93
CA VAL A 332 -51.62 17.92 -67.78
C VAL A 332 -51.73 18.31 -66.28
N TYR A 333 -50.74 19.07 -65.79
CA TYR A 333 -50.69 19.99 -64.64
C TYR A 333 -51.91 20.19 -63.71
N GLN A 334 -51.67 20.42 -62.40
CA GLN A 334 -51.56 21.77 -61.79
C GLN A 334 -51.41 21.74 -60.25
N TYR A 335 -50.41 22.50 -59.78
CA TYR A 335 -50.34 23.36 -58.59
C TYR A 335 -51.37 23.18 -57.45
N ARG A 336 -50.88 22.95 -56.22
CA ARG A 336 -50.57 24.04 -55.27
C ARG A 336 -49.67 23.57 -54.14
#